data_AF-A0ABC8TDQ7-F1
#
_entry.id   AF-A0ABC8TDQ7-F1
#
_cell.length_a   1.000
_cell.length_b   1.000
_cell.length_c   1.000
_cell.angle_alpha   90.00
_cell.angle_beta   90.00
_cell.angle_gamma   90.00
#
_symmetry.space_group_name_H-M   'P 1'
#
loop_
_entity.id
_entity.type
_entity.pdbx_description
1 polymer ?
#
loop_
_entity_poly.entity_id
_entity_poly.type
_entity_poly.pdbx_seq_one_letter_code
_entity_poly.pdbx_strand_id
1 'polypeptide(L)'
;MVKFSNGEMAIREMTTGHESLNAKLNTNVENPWFVFGVSYPGALSAWFRLKFPHLTCGSFASSAVVLAVYNFTEFDQQIGELAGLECKAVLQEVNQLVEQRLSSNAKELKTLFDAAEFQYGNANKLCSPLIDAKKAGEDLLRIHKVCS
;
A
#
# COMPACT_ATOMS: atom_id res chain seq x y z
N MET A 1 15.28 12.13 -4.61
CA MET A 1 14.47 11.88 -3.39
C MET A 1 13.04 12.30 -3.72
N VAL A 2 12.16 11.34 -4.02
CA VAL A 2 10.75 11.62 -4.34
C VAL A 2 9.92 11.40 -3.07
N LYS A 3 9.33 12.46 -2.52
CA LYS A 3 8.43 12.40 -1.36
C LYS A 3 6.99 12.16 -1.85
N PHE A 4 6.58 10.91 -2.00
CA PHE A 4 5.15 10.57 -2.07
C PHE A 4 4.64 10.33 -0.64
N SER A 5 4.39 11.40 0.13
CA SER A 5 4.09 11.25 1.57
C SER A 5 2.64 11.53 1.99
N ASN A 6 1.70 11.80 1.07
CA ASN A 6 0.25 11.66 1.30
C ASN A 6 -0.55 11.78 -0.02
N GLY A 7 -1.77 11.22 -0.06
CA GLY A 7 -2.65 11.28 -1.23
C GLY A 7 -3.11 12.70 -1.59
N GLU A 8 -3.20 13.61 -0.61
CA GLU A 8 -3.55 15.01 -0.86
C GLU A 8 -2.48 15.77 -1.65
N MET A 9 -1.20 15.50 -1.38
CA MET A 9 -0.07 16.06 -2.12
C MET A 9 -0.08 15.58 -3.57
N ALA A 10 -0.35 14.29 -3.79
CA ALA A 10 -0.49 13.76 -5.15
C ALA A 10 -1.64 14.45 -5.92
N ILE A 11 -2.80 14.65 -5.28
CA ILE A 11 -3.93 15.39 -5.87
C ILE A 11 -3.58 16.86 -6.17
N ARG A 12 -2.79 17.51 -5.30
CA ARG A 12 -2.29 18.88 -5.54
C ARG A 12 -1.36 18.92 -6.75
N GLU A 13 -0.43 17.99 -6.87
CA GLU A 13 0.46 17.89 -8.02
C GLU A 13 -0.29 17.65 -9.33
N MET A 14 -1.35 16.84 -9.31
CA MET A 14 -2.24 16.65 -10.47
C MET A 14 -2.90 17.98 -10.91
N THR A 15 -3.25 18.84 -9.96
CA THR A 15 -3.83 20.16 -10.25
C THR A 15 -2.79 21.07 -10.91
N THR A 16 -1.58 21.16 -10.34
CA THR A 16 -0.47 21.93 -10.92
C THR A 16 -0.09 21.42 -12.31
N GLY A 17 -0.09 20.09 -12.51
CA GLY A 17 0.15 19.48 -13.81
C GLY A 17 -0.89 19.89 -14.85
N HIS A 18 -2.17 19.84 -14.49
CA HIS A 18 -3.27 20.29 -15.35
C HIS A 18 -3.12 21.75 -15.78
N GLU A 19 -2.84 22.65 -14.83
CA GLU A 19 -2.63 24.09 -15.12
C GLU A 19 -1.43 24.30 -16.06
N SER A 20 -0.31 23.63 -15.79
CA SER A 20 0.89 23.71 -16.62
C SER A 20 0.63 23.25 -18.05
N LEU A 21 -0.13 22.17 -18.22
CA LEU A 21 -0.48 21.65 -19.53
C LEU A 21 -1.45 22.55 -20.29
N ASN A 22 -2.47 23.09 -19.62
CA ASN A 22 -3.37 24.06 -20.24
C ASN A 22 -2.62 25.33 -20.69
N ALA A 23 -1.72 25.85 -19.86
CA ALA A 23 -0.88 27.00 -20.22
C ALA A 23 0.03 26.71 -21.43
N LYS A 24 0.55 25.48 -21.55
CA LYS A 24 1.37 25.06 -22.69
C LYS A 24 0.56 24.85 -23.96
N LEU A 25 -0.67 24.35 -23.85
CA LEU A 25 -1.50 24.00 -24.99
C LEU A 25 -2.18 25.22 -25.63
N ASN A 26 -2.25 26.37 -24.92
CA ASN A 26 -2.55 27.70 -25.45
C ASN A 26 -3.81 27.77 -26.36
N THR A 27 -4.84 27.00 -26.03
CA THR A 27 -6.10 26.97 -26.78
C THR A 27 -7.09 27.99 -26.22
N ASN A 28 -7.67 28.83 -27.07
CA ASN A 28 -8.79 29.74 -26.71
C ASN A 28 -10.12 28.99 -26.46
N VAL A 29 -10.05 27.69 -26.21
CA VAL A 29 -11.19 26.77 -26.00
C VAL A 29 -10.89 25.99 -24.73
N GLU A 30 -11.92 25.86 -23.88
CA GLU A 30 -11.88 25.06 -22.66
C GLU A 30 -11.61 23.59 -23.03
N ASN A 31 -10.43 23.07 -22.67
CA ASN A 31 -10.04 21.71 -23.00
C ASN A 31 -10.69 20.71 -22.03
N PRO A 32 -11.52 19.76 -22.50
CA PRO A 32 -12.05 18.74 -21.61
C PRO A 32 -10.94 17.74 -21.24
N TRP A 33 -10.66 17.59 -19.94
CA TRP A 33 -9.65 16.65 -19.44
C TRP A 33 -10.28 15.36 -18.95
N PHE A 34 -9.71 14.23 -19.37
CA PHE A 34 -10.09 12.90 -18.87
C PHE A 34 -8.91 12.27 -18.13
N VAL A 35 -9.14 11.79 -16.91
CA VAL A 35 -8.07 11.28 -16.03
C VAL A 35 -8.10 9.75 -16.00
N PHE A 36 -6.94 9.12 -16.13
CA PHE A 36 -6.81 7.66 -16.14
C PHE A 36 -5.90 7.20 -15.01
N GLY A 37 -6.26 6.08 -14.38
CA GLY A 37 -5.41 5.44 -13.39
C GLY A 37 -5.79 4.00 -13.13
N VAL A 38 -4.82 3.23 -12.64
CA VAL A 38 -4.98 1.84 -12.19
C VAL A 38 -4.43 1.68 -10.78
N SER A 39 -5.02 0.82 -9.94
CA SER A 39 -4.57 0.61 -8.55
C SER A 39 -4.60 1.92 -7.74
N TYR A 40 -3.52 2.28 -7.02
CA TYR A 40 -3.43 3.56 -6.29
C TYR A 40 -3.64 4.81 -7.19
N PRO A 41 -3.00 4.93 -8.37
CA PRO A 41 -3.35 5.95 -9.35
C PRO A 41 -4.82 5.93 -9.80
N GLY A 42 -5.47 4.77 -9.81
CA GLY A 42 -6.91 4.67 -10.06
C GLY A 42 -7.73 5.34 -8.96
N ALA A 43 -7.33 5.16 -7.70
CA ALA A 43 -7.94 5.87 -6.58
C ALA A 43 -7.71 7.39 -6.69
N LEU A 44 -6.49 7.82 -7.02
CA LEU A 44 -6.19 9.24 -7.29
C LEU A 44 -7.03 9.80 -8.45
N SER A 45 -7.20 9.04 -9.53
CA SER A 45 -8.04 9.42 -10.69
C SER A 45 -9.49 9.69 -10.27
N ALA A 46 -10.09 8.76 -9.51
CA ALA A 46 -11.44 8.91 -8.98
C ALA A 46 -11.56 10.09 -8.00
N TRP A 47 -10.62 10.21 -7.05
CA TRP A 47 -10.62 11.29 -6.05
C TRP A 47 -10.40 12.67 -6.68
N PHE A 48 -9.56 12.76 -7.72
CA PHE A 48 -9.32 14.00 -8.44
C PHE A 48 -10.59 14.50 -9.13
N ARG A 49 -11.34 13.60 -9.80
CA ARG A 49 -12.65 13.93 -10.39
C ARG A 49 -13.67 14.37 -9.33
N LEU A 50 -13.72 13.68 -8.19
CA LEU A 50 -14.64 14.03 -7.09
C LEU A 50 -14.33 15.41 -6.49
N LYS A 51 -13.05 15.74 -6.32
CA LYS A 51 -12.62 17.00 -5.70
C LYS A 51 -12.65 18.18 -6.68
N PHE A 52 -12.38 17.94 -7.96
CA PHE A 52 -12.30 18.96 -9.00
C PHE A 52 -13.16 18.61 -10.21
N PRO A 53 -14.49 18.58 -10.07
CA PRO A 53 -15.38 18.22 -11.17
C PRO A 53 -15.44 19.28 -12.27
N HIS A 54 -14.93 20.48 -12.03
CA HIS A 54 -14.82 21.54 -13.02
C HIS A 54 -13.53 21.44 -13.86
N LEU A 55 -12.50 20.70 -13.40
CA LEU A 55 -11.24 20.54 -14.12
C LEU A 55 -11.19 19.30 -15.01
N THR A 56 -12.18 18.41 -14.91
CA THR A 56 -12.21 17.14 -15.63
C THR A 56 -13.61 16.89 -16.17
N CYS A 57 -13.74 16.25 -17.34
CA CYS A 57 -15.02 15.78 -17.84
C CYS A 57 -15.35 14.36 -17.38
N GLY A 58 -14.32 13.57 -17.02
CA GLY A 58 -14.48 12.20 -16.55
C GLY A 58 -13.18 11.58 -16.03
N SER A 59 -13.31 10.39 -15.46
CA SER A 59 -12.20 9.61 -14.94
C SER A 59 -12.40 8.12 -15.16
N PHE A 60 -11.32 7.41 -15.48
CA PHE A 60 -11.25 5.94 -15.50
C PHE A 60 -10.36 5.47 -14.36
N ALA A 61 -10.92 4.63 -13.49
CA ALA A 61 -10.31 4.17 -12.27
C ALA A 61 -10.35 2.63 -12.23
N SER A 62 -9.33 2.01 -12.80
CA SER A 62 -9.24 0.54 -12.90
C SER A 62 -8.63 -0.06 -11.64
N SER A 63 -9.21 -1.15 -11.12
CA SER A 63 -8.74 -1.82 -9.89
C SER A 63 -8.40 -0.86 -8.75
N ALA A 64 -9.18 0.23 -8.64
CA ALA A 64 -8.83 1.38 -7.83
C ALA A 64 -9.07 1.10 -6.34
N VAL A 65 -8.04 1.27 -5.52
CA VAL A 65 -8.13 1.11 -4.06
C VAL A 65 -8.67 2.40 -3.44
N VAL A 66 -9.93 2.74 -3.75
CA VAL A 66 -10.59 3.98 -3.29
C VAL A 66 -10.91 3.99 -1.80
N LEU A 67 -10.90 2.81 -1.17
CA LEU A 67 -11.10 2.63 0.26
C LEU A 67 -9.94 1.83 0.82
N ALA A 68 -9.17 2.44 1.73
CA ALA A 68 -8.13 1.75 2.48
C ALA A 68 -8.75 1.12 3.73
N VAL A 69 -8.92 -0.20 3.72
CA VAL A 69 -9.40 -0.96 4.87
C VAL A 69 -8.19 -1.61 5.55
N TYR A 70 -8.02 -1.38 6.86
CA TYR A 70 -6.86 -1.87 7.60
C TYR A 70 -6.83 -3.41 7.71
N ASN A 71 -8.02 -4.01 7.91
CA ASN A 71 -8.19 -5.45 7.96
C ASN A 71 -9.24 -5.85 6.93
N PHE A 72 -8.78 -6.21 5.72
CA PHE A 72 -9.65 -6.47 4.57
C PHE A 72 -9.67 -7.96 4.21
N THR A 73 -10.24 -8.76 5.11
CA THR A 73 -10.30 -10.22 4.98
C THR A 73 -11.11 -10.69 3.78
N GLU A 74 -12.04 -9.86 3.29
CA GLU A 74 -12.85 -10.14 2.12
C GLU A 74 -12.00 -10.25 0.84
N PHE A 75 -10.87 -9.54 0.77
CA PHE A 75 -9.92 -9.71 -0.32
C PHE A 75 -9.35 -11.12 -0.33
N ASP A 76 -8.87 -11.60 0.82
CA ASP A 76 -8.34 -12.96 0.95
C ASP A 76 -9.43 -14.02 0.69
N GLN A 77 -10.67 -13.75 1.12
CA GLN A 77 -11.81 -14.62 0.81
C GLN A 77 -12.04 -14.75 -0.70
N GLN A 78 -12.08 -13.62 -1.42
CA GLN A 78 -12.26 -13.61 -2.87
C GLN A 78 -11.12 -14.34 -3.58
N ILE A 79 -9.87 -14.12 -3.16
CA ILE A 79 -8.71 -14.85 -3.70
C ILE A 79 -8.86 -16.35 -3.46
N GLY A 80 -9.29 -16.76 -2.27
CA GLY A 80 -9.52 -18.16 -1.94
C GLY A 80 -10.65 -18.80 -2.76
N GLU A 81 -11.73 -18.07 -3.04
CA GLU A 81 -12.82 -18.54 -3.91
C GLU A 81 -12.36 -18.71 -5.36
N LEU A 82 -11.59 -17.75 -5.89
CA LEU A 82 -11.02 -17.79 -7.24
C LEU A 82 -9.96 -18.90 -7.41
N ALA A 83 -9.19 -19.20 -6.37
CA ALA A 83 -8.20 -20.28 -6.39
C ALA A 83 -8.84 -21.68 -6.47
N GLY A 84 -10.12 -21.82 -6.10
CA GLY A 84 -10.83 -23.09 -6.05
C GLY A 84 -10.63 -23.85 -4.73
N LEU A 85 -11.56 -24.77 -4.44
CA LEU A 85 -11.67 -25.45 -3.15
C LEU A 85 -10.41 -26.23 -2.75
N GLU A 86 -9.80 -26.93 -3.70
CA GLU A 86 -8.60 -27.76 -3.45
C GLU A 86 -7.38 -26.89 -3.14
N CYS A 87 -7.10 -25.88 -3.99
CA CYS A 87 -5.98 -24.96 -3.78
C CYS A 87 -6.13 -24.16 -2.48
N LYS A 88 -7.35 -23.69 -2.19
CA LYS A 88 -7.65 -23.01 -0.93
C LYS A 88 -7.34 -23.88 0.29
N ALA A 89 -7.75 -25.13 0.29
CA ALA A 89 -7.50 -26.06 1.40
C ALA A 89 -5.99 -26.31 1.60
N VAL A 90 -5.26 -26.54 0.50
CA VAL A 90 -3.81 -26.75 0.54
C VAL A 90 -3.09 -25.50 1.04
N LEU A 91 -3.47 -24.30 0.58
CA LEU A 91 -2.87 -23.05 1.04
C LEU A 91 -3.09 -22.82 2.53
N GLN A 92 -4.29 -23.14 3.04
CA GLN A 92 -4.59 -23.04 4.48
C GLN A 92 -3.77 -24.03 5.31
N GLU A 93 -3.62 -25.27 4.85
CA GLU A 93 -2.81 -26.29 5.51
C GLU A 93 -1.32 -25.91 5.52
N VAL A 94 -0.79 -25.44 4.39
CA VAL A 94 0.59 -24.97 4.29
C VAL A 94 0.84 -23.81 5.25
N ASN A 95 -0.08 -22.84 5.34
CA ASN A 95 0.05 -21.73 6.29
C ASN A 95 0.13 -22.22 7.74
N GLN A 96 -0.73 -23.17 8.14
CA GLN A 96 -0.69 -23.75 9.48
C GLN A 96 0.64 -24.46 9.77
N LEU A 97 1.14 -25.25 8.81
CA LEU A 97 2.42 -25.95 8.94
C LEU A 97 3.61 -24.97 9.01
N VAL A 98 3.56 -23.89 8.22
CA VAL A 98 4.55 -22.82 8.25
C VAL A 98 4.56 -22.13 9.61
N GLU A 99 3.41 -21.75 10.17
CA GLU A 99 3.31 -21.14 11.50
C GLU A 99 3.87 -22.04 12.60
N GLN A 100 3.53 -23.34 12.56
CA GLN A 100 4.05 -24.32 13.52
C GLN A 100 5.57 -24.48 13.40
N ARG A 101 6.10 -24.61 12.18
CA ARG A 101 7.54 -24.75 11.94
C ARG A 101 8.33 -23.47 12.18
N LEU A 102 7.72 -22.30 11.99
CA LEU A 102 8.33 -21.02 12.34
C LEU A 102 8.62 -20.95 13.84
N SER A 103 7.74 -21.48 14.69
CA SER A 103 7.94 -21.48 16.14
C SER A 103 8.98 -22.51 16.63
N SER A 104 9.16 -23.62 15.91
CA SER A 104 9.98 -24.76 16.35
C SER A 104 11.33 -24.88 15.64
N ASN A 105 11.40 -24.57 14.34
CA ASN A 105 12.60 -24.70 13.52
C ASN A 105 12.63 -23.66 12.38
N ALA A 106 12.63 -22.38 12.77
CA ALA A 106 12.59 -21.24 11.85
C ALA A 106 13.75 -21.22 10.84
N LYS A 107 14.94 -21.69 11.21
CA LYS A 107 16.14 -21.64 10.36
C LYS A 107 16.00 -22.57 9.16
N GLU A 108 15.61 -23.82 9.40
CA GLU A 108 15.40 -24.80 8.34
C GLU A 108 14.23 -24.41 7.44
N LEU A 109 13.13 -23.91 8.02
CA LEU A 109 11.99 -23.43 7.24
C LEU A 109 12.36 -22.25 6.34
N LYS A 110 13.14 -21.28 6.85
CA LYS A 110 13.62 -20.17 6.02
C LYS A 110 14.53 -20.62 4.89
N THR A 111 15.37 -21.63 5.12
CA THR A 111 16.17 -22.24 4.05
C THR A 111 15.29 -22.94 3.02
N LEU A 112 14.22 -23.62 3.44
CA LEU A 112 13.29 -24.30 2.53
C LEU A 112 12.58 -23.34 1.55
N PHE A 113 12.30 -22.10 1.98
CA PHE A 113 11.66 -21.07 1.16
C PHE A 113 12.66 -20.11 0.47
N ASP A 114 13.96 -20.42 0.47
CA ASP A 114 15.03 -19.50 0.04
C ASP A 114 14.95 -18.11 0.71
N ALA A 115 14.37 -18.09 1.91
CA ALA A 115 14.08 -16.93 2.72
C ALA A 115 15.09 -16.75 3.87
N ALA A 116 16.30 -17.32 3.73
CA ALA A 116 17.35 -17.28 4.73
C ALA A 116 17.79 -15.83 5.07
N GLU A 117 17.74 -14.94 4.07
CA GLU A 117 17.97 -13.49 4.22
C GLU A 117 16.66 -12.70 4.43
N PHE A 118 15.50 -13.34 4.25
CA PHE A 118 14.20 -12.71 4.40
C PHE A 118 13.91 -12.49 5.89
N GLN A 119 14.25 -11.30 6.36
CA GLN A 119 13.68 -10.75 7.57
C GLN A 119 12.39 -10.03 7.20
N TYR A 120 11.24 -10.61 7.54
CA TYR A 120 10.06 -9.78 7.80
C TYR A 120 10.51 -8.78 8.87
N GLY A 121 10.64 -7.50 8.46
CA GLY A 121 11.15 -6.37 9.25
C GLY A 121 11.94 -6.75 10.50
N ASN A 122 13.26 -6.90 10.36
CA ASN A 122 14.23 -7.24 11.42
C ASN A 122 13.73 -6.94 12.86
N ALA A 123 13.20 -7.97 13.55
CA ALA A 123 12.74 -7.82 14.93
C ALA A 123 13.85 -7.26 15.85
N ASN A 124 15.13 -7.51 15.55
CA ASN A 124 16.25 -6.97 16.32
C ASN A 124 16.49 -5.47 16.12
N LYS A 125 16.03 -4.87 15.00
CA LYS A 125 16.01 -3.40 14.85
C LYS A 125 14.91 -2.76 15.69
N LEU A 126 13.85 -3.50 16.04
CA LEU A 126 12.74 -2.99 16.84
C LEU A 126 12.91 -3.27 18.34
N CYS A 127 13.47 -4.43 18.70
CA CYS A 127 13.56 -4.88 20.08
C CYS A 127 14.59 -4.11 20.92
N SER A 128 15.80 -3.81 20.41
CA SER A 128 16.80 -3.09 21.21
C SER A 128 16.33 -1.67 21.58
N PRO A 129 15.81 -0.84 20.64
CA PRO A 129 15.29 0.48 20.98
C PRO A 129 14.09 0.43 21.94
N LEU A 130 13.20 -0.56 21.80
CA LEU A 130 12.04 -0.73 22.70
C LEU A 130 12.44 -1.23 24.10
N ILE A 131 13.49 -2.05 24.21
CA ILE A 131 14.03 -2.51 25.51
C ILE A 131 14.77 -1.38 26.21
N ASP A 132 15.54 -0.58 25.48
CA ASP A 132 16.31 0.53 26.04
C ASP A 132 15.41 1.67 26.52
N ALA A 133 14.36 2.01 25.76
CA ALA A 133 13.36 2.99 26.22
C ALA A 133 12.49 2.48 27.37
N LYS A 134 12.21 1.17 27.44
CA LYS A 134 11.52 0.58 28.59
C LYS A 134 12.37 0.61 29.86
N LYS A 135 13.69 0.46 29.74
CA LYS A 135 14.65 0.62 30.85
C LYS A 135 14.86 2.07 31.26
N ALA A 136 14.75 3.02 30.33
CA ALA A 136 14.82 4.45 30.58
C ALA A 136 13.50 5.05 31.12
N GLY A 137 12.42 4.26 31.16
CA GLY A 137 11.09 4.72 31.59
C GLY A 137 10.38 5.62 30.56
N GLU A 138 10.84 5.61 29.31
CA GLU A 138 10.27 6.41 28.22
C GLU A 138 9.10 5.68 27.53
N ASP A 139 8.12 6.47 27.07
CA ASP A 139 6.95 5.97 26.35
C ASP A 139 7.34 5.38 24.99
N LEU A 140 7.13 4.08 24.84
CA LEU A 140 7.52 3.27 23.67
C LEU A 140 6.80 3.64 22.38
N LEU A 141 5.73 4.44 22.43
CA LEU A 141 5.05 4.96 21.23
C LEU A 141 5.85 6.06 20.51
N ARG A 142 6.89 6.61 21.14
CA ARG A 142 7.69 7.72 20.58
C ARG A 142 8.88 7.29 19.73
N ILE A 143 9.21 6.01 19.65
CA ILE A 143 10.44 5.50 19.00
C ILE A 143 10.19 5.08 17.54
N HIS A 144 8.92 5.03 17.10
CA HIS A 144 8.57 4.87 15.69
C HIS A 144 8.89 6.12 14.84
N LYS A 145 9.52 7.15 15.41
CA LYS A 145 9.88 8.41 14.72
C LYS A 145 11.20 8.40 13.96
N VAL A 146 11.83 7.24 13.77
CA VAL A 146 13.01 7.09 12.89
C VAL A 146 12.78 5.98 11.86
N CYS A 147 11.60 5.99 11.23
CA CYS A 147 11.46 5.49 9.87
C CYS A 147 11.85 6.61 8.90
N SER A 148 13.15 6.78 8.64
CA SER A 148 13.74 7.43 7.45
C SER A 148 15.23 7.11 7.37
#